data_AF-K0PU28-F1
#
_entry.id   AF-K0PU28-F1
#
_cell.length_a   1.000
_cell.length_b   1.000
_cell.length_c   1.000
_cell.angle_alpha   90.00
_cell.angle_beta   90.00
_cell.angle_gamma   90.00
#
_symmetry.space_group_name_H-M   'P 1'
#
loop_
_entity.id
_entity.type
_entity.pdbx_description
1 polymer ?
#
loop_
_entity_poly.entity_id
_entity_poly.type
_entity_poly.pdbx_seq_one_letter_code
_entity_poly.pdbx_strand_id
1 'polypeptide(L)' 'MGTTQLGEALKEEEVDLIVAFLNSLTGKVPEVAYPLLPAETGGTPRPVWIKEGSRGSIGR' A
#
# COMPACT_ATOMS: atom_id res chain seq x y z
N MET A 1 -21.62 3.52 1.51
CA MET A 1 -21.69 3.57 0.03
C MET A 1 -23.12 3.75 -0.49
N GLY A 2 -24.15 3.06 0.04
CA GLY A 2 -25.54 3.13 -0.47
C GLY A 2 -26.19 4.53 -0.49
N THR A 3 -26.20 5.25 0.63
CA THR A 3 -26.90 6.56 0.71
C THR A 3 -26.17 7.70 -0.01
N THR A 4 -24.84 7.62 -0.14
CA THR A 4 -23.99 8.72 -0.65
C THR A 4 -23.86 8.74 -2.18
N GLN A 5 -24.13 7.62 -2.88
CA GLN A 5 -24.07 7.57 -4.36
C GLN A 5 -25.40 7.27 -5.07
N LEU A 6 -26.34 6.54 -4.43
CA LEU A 6 -27.57 6.06 -5.09
C LEU A 6 -28.86 6.51 -4.39
N GLY A 7 -28.78 7.13 -3.21
CA GLY A 7 -29.94 7.63 -2.47
C GLY A 7 -30.74 6.59 -1.70
N GLU A 8 -30.34 5.32 -1.72
CA GLU A 8 -31.08 4.23 -1.08
C GLU A 8 -30.47 3.84 0.28
N ALA A 9 -31.33 3.73 1.30
CA ALA A 9 -30.95 3.12 2.57
C ALA A 9 -30.98 1.60 2.40
N LEU A 10 -29.81 0.95 2.52
CA LEU A 10 -29.71 -0.50 2.49
C LEU A 10 -30.22 -1.09 3.81
N LYS A 11 -31.01 -2.14 3.72
CA LYS A 11 -31.38 -2.96 4.88
C LYS A 11 -30.17 -3.78 5.33
N GLU A 12 -30.19 -4.21 6.58
CA GLU A 12 -29.10 -4.99 7.19
C GLU A 12 -28.82 -6.28 6.38
N GLU A 13 -29.88 -6.96 5.90
CA GLU A 13 -29.75 -8.17 5.10
C GLU A 13 -29.13 -7.92 3.72
N GLU A 14 -29.39 -6.75 3.11
CA GLU A 14 -28.79 -6.37 1.82
C GLU A 14 -27.31 -6.03 1.99
N VAL A 15 -26.93 -5.43 3.12
CA VAL A 15 -25.54 -5.20 3.49
C VAL A 15 -24.79 -6.52 3.60
N ASP A 16 -25.36 -7.49 4.30
CA ASP A 16 -24.74 -8.81 4.47
C ASP A 16 -24.51 -9.53 3.15
N LEU A 17 -25.49 -9.49 2.23
CA LEU A 17 -25.38 -10.07 0.90
C LEU A 17 -24.30 -9.38 0.05
N ILE A 18 -24.20 -8.06 0.12
CA ILE A 18 -23.16 -7.30 -0.59
C ILE A 18 -21.78 -7.62 0.00
N VAL A 19 -21.64 -7.70 1.32
CA VAL A 19 -20.38 -8.06 1.98
C VAL A 19 -19.97 -9.49 1.59
N ALA A 20 -20.90 -10.43 1.57
CA ALA A 20 -20.65 -11.79 1.10
C ALA A 20 -20.15 -11.81 -0.35
N PHE A 21 -20.78 -11.04 -1.24
CA PHE A 21 -20.34 -10.88 -2.62
C PHE A 21 -18.92 -10.28 -2.71
N LEU A 22 -18.63 -9.20 -1.99
CA LEU A 22 -17.30 -8.57 -2.00
C LEU A 22 -16.21 -9.51 -1.47
N ASN A 23 -16.50 -10.28 -0.43
CA ASN A 23 -15.58 -11.29 0.10
C ASN A 23 -15.28 -12.38 -0.93
N SER A 24 -16.25 -12.76 -1.77
CA SER A 24 -16.06 -13.75 -2.83
C SER A 24 -15.09 -13.31 -3.94
N LEU A 25 -14.76 -12.01 -4.03
CA LEU A 25 -13.82 -11.47 -5.01
C LEU A 25 -12.35 -11.64 -4.59
N THR A 26 -12.08 -12.18 -3.39
CA THR A 26 -10.71 -12.41 -2.91
C THR A 26 -10.14 -13.69 -3.52
N GLY A 27 -9.23 -13.56 -4.48
CA GLY A 27 -8.52 -14.67 -5.11
C GLY A 27 -7.29 -15.14 -4.33
N LYS A 28 -6.68 -16.25 -4.78
CA LYS A 28 -5.38 -16.72 -4.26
C LYS A 28 -4.27 -15.79 -4.74
N VAL A 29 -3.54 -15.17 -3.81
CA VAL A 29 -2.32 -14.42 -4.13
C VAL A 29 -1.26 -15.39 -4.66
N PRO A 30 -0.57 -15.10 -5.77
CA PRO A 30 0.50 -15.95 -6.27
C PRO A 30 1.65 -16.04 -5.27
N GLU A 31 2.35 -17.17 -5.27
CA GLU A 31 3.57 -17.33 -4.48
C GLU A 31 4.69 -16.51 -5.13
N VAL A 32 5.29 -15.59 -4.37
CA VAL A 32 6.40 -14.75 -4.84
C VAL A 32 7.67 -15.23 -4.15
N ALA A 33 8.58 -15.82 -4.91
CA ALA A 33 9.91 -16.15 -4.42
C ALA A 33 10.70 -14.87 -4.12
N TYR A 34 11.30 -14.78 -2.94
CA TYR A 34 12.08 -13.61 -2.56
C TYR A 34 13.34 -13.51 -3.44
N PRO A 35 13.57 -12.39 -4.15
CA PRO A 35 14.71 -12.27 -5.04
C PRO A 35 16.00 -12.18 -4.23
N LEU A 36 17.03 -12.90 -4.67
CA LEU A 36 18.39 -12.68 -4.20
C LEU A 36 18.97 -11.47 -4.95
N LEU A 37 19.07 -10.34 -4.26
CA LEU A 37 19.68 -9.15 -4.81
C LEU A 37 21.21 -9.33 -4.89
N PRO A 38 21.85 -8.88 -5.99
CA PRO A 38 23.31 -8.96 -6.11
C PRO A 38 23.99 -8.04 -5.10
N ALA A 39 25.22 -8.39 -4.71
CA ALA A 39 26.06 -7.51 -3.91
C ALA A 39 26.41 -6.24 -4.70
N GLU A 40 26.50 -5.12 -4.00
CA GLU A 40 27.00 -3.88 -4.59
C GLU A 40 28.47 -4.01 -5.04
N THR A 41 28.84 -3.26 -6.07
CA THR A 41 30.22 -3.17 -6.58
C THR A 41 30.76 -1.76 -6.36
N GLY A 42 32.06 -1.55 -6.59
CA GLY A 42 32.66 -0.22 -6.51
C GLY A 42 32.05 0.81 -7.48
N GLY A 43 31.38 0.36 -8.55
CA GLY A 43 30.65 1.22 -9.48
C GLY A 43 29.19 1.47 -9.11
N THR A 44 28.65 0.78 -8.09
CA THR A 44 27.27 0.95 -7.66
C THR A 44 27.13 2.30 -6.94
N PRO A 45 26.30 3.24 -7.44
CA PRO A 45 26.10 4.52 -6.78
C PRO A 45 25.61 4.34 -5.34
N ARG A 46 26.16 5.13 -4.41
CA ARG A 46 25.78 5.06 -3.00
C ARG A 46 24.32 5.51 -2.80
N PRO A 47 23.55 4.85 -1.91
CA PRO A 47 22.25 5.34 -1.52
C PRO A 47 22.34 6.77 -1.00
N VAL A 48 21.49 7.66 -1.53
CA VAL A 48 21.32 8.99 -0.95
C VAL A 48 20.15 8.93 0.02
N TRP A 49 20.44 9.19 1.29
CA TRP A 49 19.41 9.63 2.21
C TRP A 49 19.05 11.08 1.88
N ILE A 50 17.89 11.57 2.33
CA ILE A 50 17.44 12.96 2.17
C ILE A 50 18.64 13.91 2.27
N LYS A 51 18.95 14.63 1.18
CA LYS A 51 20.06 15.59 1.16
C LYS A 51 19.64 16.87 1.87
N GLU A 52 19.73 16.89 3.19
CA GLU A 52 19.56 18.13 3.96
C GLU A 52 20.82 19.00 3.83
N GLY A 53 20.92 19.71 2.70
CA GLY A 53 21.72 20.91 2.53
C GLY A 53 20.96 22.17 2.89
N SER A 54 19.98 22.09 3.81
CA SER A 54 19.21 23.24 4.25
C SER A 54 18.68 23.05 5.68
N ARG A 55 19.58 22.91 6.67
CA ARG A 55 19.30 23.38 8.04
C ARG A 55 20.58 23.55 8.86
N GLY A 56 20.93 24.83 9.04
CA GLY A 56 21.49 25.43 10.25
C GLY A 56 22.63 24.70 10.98
N SER A 57 23.80 25.30 10.89
CA SER A 57 24.83 25.23 11.94
C SER A 57 24.21 25.41 13.33
N ILE A 58 24.32 24.39 14.18
CA ILE A 58 24.39 24.59 15.63
C ILE A 58 25.63 23.85 16.11
N GLY A 59 26.66 24.64 16.38
CA GLY A 59 27.73 24.28 17.28
C GLY A 59 27.35 24.75 18.67
N ARG A 60 27.57 23.86 19.64
CA ARG A 60 27.32 23.99 21.09
C ARG A 60 25.86 24.12 21.53
#